data_AF-T1CCM6-F1
#
_entry.id   AF-T1CCM6-F1
#
_cell.length_a   1.000
_cell.length_b   1.000
_cell.length_c   1.000
_cell.angle_alpha   90.00
_cell.angle_beta   90.00
_cell.angle_gamma   90.00
#
_symmetry.space_group_name_H-M   'P 1'
#
loop_
_entity.id
_entity.type
_entity.pdbx_description
1 polymer ?
#
loop_
_entity_poly.entity_id
_entity_poly.type
_entity_poly.pdbx_seq_one_letter_code
_entity_poly.pdbx_strand_id
1 'polypeptide(L)'
;PKRLVEFGLLSASTEENGRRRRTYTITESGRKELVAWLAEPTNEQMQVRDIGELKLFFGEFAQPQDLLALARTQIVQHRERINTYEGMQSRFGNRTDIADRMVPLRLGLELEHAALKFWEEFERERNG
;
A
#
# COMPACT_ATOMS: atom_id res chain seq x y z
N PRO A 1 -9.60 -10.77 -11.28
CA PRO A 1 -9.12 -12.10 -11.74
C PRO A 1 -9.85 -12.71 -12.97
N LYS A 2 -11.10 -12.31 -13.29
CA LYS A 2 -11.86 -12.94 -14.39
C LYS A 2 -11.13 -12.92 -15.74
N ARG A 3 -10.54 -11.78 -16.13
CA ARG A 3 -9.71 -11.68 -17.35
C ARG A 3 -8.50 -12.62 -17.34
N LEU A 4 -7.84 -12.80 -16.20
CA LEU A 4 -6.72 -13.75 -16.08
C LEU A 4 -7.18 -15.21 -16.27
N VAL A 5 -8.42 -15.54 -15.91
CA VAL A 5 -9.02 -16.85 -16.21
C VAL A 5 -9.36 -16.98 -17.69
N GLU A 6 -9.93 -15.93 -18.28
CA GLU A 6 -10.24 -15.87 -19.72
C GLU A 6 -8.96 -16.04 -20.57
N PHE A 7 -7.82 -15.49 -20.11
CA PHE A 7 -6.51 -15.68 -20.74
C PHE A 7 -5.81 -17.00 -20.36
N GLY A 8 -6.46 -17.86 -19.56
CA GLY A 8 -5.88 -19.15 -19.15
C GLY A 8 -4.69 -19.04 -18.19
N LEU A 9 -4.42 -17.87 -17.61
CA LEU A 9 -3.33 -17.63 -16.65
C LEU A 9 -3.71 -18.06 -15.22
N LEU A 10 -5.00 -18.12 -14.92
CA LEU A 10 -5.54 -18.69 -13.69
C LEU A 10 -6.62 -19.73 -14.04
N SER A 11 -6.71 -20.80 -13.26
CA SER A 11 -7.91 -21.62 -13.19
C SER A 11 -8.78 -21.16 -12.02
N ALA A 12 -10.08 -21.42 -12.09
CA ALA A 12 -11.00 -21.12 -10.99
C ALA A 12 -11.86 -22.33 -10.67
N SER A 13 -11.92 -22.71 -9.40
CA SER A 13 -12.86 -23.70 -8.88
C SER A 13 -13.83 -23.03 -7.92
N THR A 14 -15.08 -23.49 -7.92
CA THR A 14 -16.10 -23.03 -6.97
C THR A 14 -16.52 -24.24 -6.14
N GLU A 15 -16.47 -24.13 -4.83
CA GLU A 15 -16.98 -25.17 -3.94
C GLU A 15 -18.48 -25.39 -4.18
N GLU A 16 -18.90 -26.65 -4.32
CA GLU A 16 -20.29 -27.00 -4.66
C GLU A 16 -21.26 -26.80 -3.47
N ASN A 17 -20.74 -26.85 -2.23
CA ASN A 17 -21.53 -26.74 -1.00
C ASN A 17 -21.12 -25.53 -0.13
N GLY A 18 -22.06 -25.01 0.65
CA GLY A 18 -21.81 -23.86 1.54
C GLY A 18 -21.81 -22.51 0.81
N ARG A 19 -20.93 -21.57 1.21
CA ARG A 19 -20.89 -20.19 0.68
C ARG A 19 -20.41 -20.09 -0.78
N ARG A 20 -20.20 -21.22 -1.48
CA ARG A 20 -19.67 -21.29 -2.85
C ARG A 20 -18.39 -20.48 -3.00
N ARG A 21 -17.39 -20.79 -2.16
CA ARG A 21 -16.11 -20.10 -2.21
C ARG A 21 -15.46 -20.36 -3.57
N ARG A 22 -15.02 -19.29 -4.22
CA ARG A 22 -14.27 -19.37 -5.47
C ARG A 22 -12.78 -19.27 -5.18
N THR A 23 -12.04 -20.32 -5.55
CA THR A 23 -10.58 -20.41 -5.40
C THR A 23 -9.94 -20.26 -6.76
N TYR A 24 -8.83 -19.51 -6.81
CA TYR A 24 -8.04 -19.33 -8.04
C TYR A 24 -6.68 -19.98 -7.86
N THR A 25 -6.24 -20.69 -8.89
CA THR A 25 -4.94 -21.36 -8.92
C THR A 25 -4.17 -20.89 -10.15
N ILE A 26 -2.91 -20.52 -9.96
CA ILE A 26 -2.03 -20.16 -11.08
C ILE A 26 -1.83 -21.37 -11.99
N THR A 27 -1.96 -21.18 -13.30
CA THR A 27 -1.67 -22.22 -14.29
C THR A 27 -0.18 -22.21 -14.64
N GLU A 28 0.26 -23.19 -15.42
CA GLU A 28 1.63 -23.21 -15.94
C GLU A 28 1.90 -22.01 -16.86
N SER A 29 0.94 -21.64 -17.72
CA SER A 29 1.03 -20.42 -18.53
C SER A 29 1.07 -19.17 -17.64
N GLY A 30 0.23 -19.09 -16.61
CA GLY A 30 0.27 -17.99 -15.65
C GLY A 30 1.60 -17.85 -14.92
N ARG A 31 2.25 -18.98 -14.56
CA ARG A 31 3.58 -18.97 -13.96
C ARG A 31 4.63 -18.46 -14.94
N LYS A 32 4.58 -18.89 -16.20
CA LYS A 32 5.49 -18.41 -17.26
C LYS A 32 5.36 -16.91 -17.48
N GLU A 33 4.12 -16.41 -17.59
CA GLU A 33 3.86 -14.97 -17.72
C GLU A 33 4.36 -14.18 -16.50
N LEU A 34 4.15 -14.69 -15.28
CA LEU A 34 4.65 -14.05 -14.07
C LEU A 34 6.19 -13.96 -14.06
N VAL A 35 6.88 -15.02 -14.47
CA VAL A 35 8.35 -15.03 -14.57
C VAL A 35 8.84 -14.08 -15.66
N ALA A 36 8.18 -14.07 -16.82
CA ALA A 36 8.50 -13.14 -17.90
C ALA A 36 8.37 -11.69 -17.43
N TRP A 37 7.24 -11.34 -16.80
CA TRP A 37 6.99 -10.02 -16.25
C TRP A 37 8.01 -9.60 -15.18
N LEU A 38 8.42 -10.51 -14.30
CA LEU A 38 9.47 -10.23 -13.29
C LEU A 38 10.84 -9.91 -13.91
N ALA A 39 11.11 -10.37 -15.14
CA ALA A 39 12.35 -10.09 -15.86
C ALA A 39 12.29 -8.81 -16.70
N GLU A 40 11.11 -8.20 -16.86
CA GLU A 40 10.95 -6.97 -17.61
C GLU A 40 11.56 -5.78 -16.85
N PRO A 41 12.32 -4.89 -17.53
CA PRO A 41 12.86 -3.70 -16.90
C PRO A 41 11.72 -2.77 -16.45
N THR A 42 11.79 -2.29 -15.22
CA THR A 42 10.85 -1.27 -14.71
C THR A 42 11.39 0.11 -15.05
N ASN A 43 10.77 0.76 -16.05
CA ASN A 43 11.10 2.13 -16.47
C ASN A 43 10.12 3.18 -15.93
N GLU A 44 9.12 2.75 -15.16
CA GLU A 44 8.12 3.62 -14.56
C GLU A 44 8.67 4.32 -13.31
N GLN A 45 8.37 5.60 -13.18
CA GLN A 45 8.66 6.35 -11.96
C GLN A 45 7.67 5.98 -10.86
N MET A 46 8.10 6.07 -9.60
CA MET A 46 7.22 5.91 -8.45
C MET A 46 6.12 6.97 -8.49
N GLN A 47 4.85 6.53 -8.44
CA GLN A 47 3.71 7.42 -8.40
C GLN A 47 3.20 7.55 -6.96
N VAL A 48 3.21 8.76 -6.42
CA VAL A 48 2.61 9.09 -5.12
C VAL A 48 1.28 9.79 -5.37
N ARG A 49 0.19 9.27 -4.78
CA ARG A 49 -1.15 9.87 -4.88
C ARG A 49 -1.68 10.17 -3.48
N ASP A 50 -1.54 11.42 -3.06
CA ASP A 50 -1.94 11.88 -1.74
C ASP A 50 -3.02 12.96 -1.84
N ILE A 51 -4.20 12.67 -1.29
CA ILE A 51 -5.33 13.60 -1.26
C ILE A 51 -5.17 14.67 -0.18
N GLY A 52 -4.47 14.36 0.93
CA GLY A 52 -4.14 15.32 1.97
C GLY A 52 -3.23 16.42 1.42
N GLU A 53 -2.17 16.05 0.70
CA GLU A 53 -1.28 17.02 0.04
C GLU A 53 -2.03 17.84 -1.02
N LEU A 54 -2.89 17.22 -1.81
CA LEU A 54 -3.71 17.94 -2.80
C LEU A 54 -4.62 18.98 -2.12
N LYS A 55 -5.19 18.66 -0.96
CA LYS A 55 -5.99 19.61 -0.17
C LYS A 55 -5.13 20.74 0.40
N LEU A 56 -3.91 20.44 0.86
CA LEU A 56 -2.96 21.47 1.30
C LEU A 56 -2.57 22.41 0.18
N PHE A 57 -2.37 21.90 -1.04
CA PHE A 57 -2.07 22.70 -2.22
C PHE A 57 -3.16 23.77 -2.47
N PHE A 58 -4.43 23.42 -2.27
CA PHE A 58 -5.57 24.35 -2.34
C PHE A 58 -5.91 25.01 -0.99
N GLY A 59 -4.96 25.01 -0.03
CA GLY A 59 -5.19 25.46 1.33
C GLY A 59 -5.53 26.95 1.45
N GLU A 60 -5.23 27.77 0.44
CA GLU A 60 -5.61 29.19 0.39
C GLU A 60 -7.13 29.43 0.45
N PHE A 61 -7.94 28.41 0.10
CA PHE A 61 -9.40 28.45 0.17
C PHE A 61 -9.96 27.88 1.48
N ALA A 62 -9.12 27.31 2.34
CA ALA A 62 -9.54 26.67 3.59
C ALA A 62 -9.44 27.63 4.78
N GLN A 63 -10.22 27.38 5.83
CA GLN A 63 -10.01 28.09 7.09
C GLN A 63 -8.79 27.49 7.84
N PRO A 64 -8.07 28.27 8.66
CA PRO A 64 -6.91 27.77 9.40
C PRO A 64 -7.21 26.53 10.25
N GLN A 65 -8.38 26.47 10.89
CA GLN A 65 -8.80 25.32 11.69
C GLN A 65 -9.04 24.05 10.84
N ASP A 66 -9.43 24.20 9.58
CA ASP A 66 -9.65 23.06 8.69
C ASP A 66 -8.33 22.43 8.29
N LEU A 67 -7.28 23.25 8.06
CA LEU A 67 -5.94 22.78 7.78
C LEU A 67 -5.30 22.07 8.98
N LEU A 68 -5.53 22.58 10.19
CA LEU A 68 -5.11 21.91 11.43
C LEU A 68 -5.83 20.56 11.63
N ALA A 69 -7.15 20.52 11.38
CA ALA A 69 -7.92 19.27 11.46
C ALA A 69 -7.47 18.24 10.41
N LEU A 70 -7.13 18.70 9.21
CA LEU A 70 -6.55 17.86 8.16
C LEU A 70 -5.22 17.26 8.65
N ALA A 71 -4.29 18.07 9.14
CA ALA A 71 -2.99 17.60 9.61
C ALA A 71 -3.12 16.55 10.71
N ARG A 72 -3.94 16.80 11.73
CA ARG A 72 -4.20 15.84 12.82
C ARG A 72 -4.77 14.52 12.31
N THR A 73 -5.67 14.59 11.34
CA THR A 73 -6.24 13.40 10.71
C THR A 73 -5.17 12.59 9.99
N GLN A 74 -4.28 13.24 9.23
CA GLN A 74 -3.18 12.58 8.53
C GLN A 74 -2.16 11.96 9.49
N ILE A 75 -1.79 12.67 10.57
CA ILE A 75 -0.91 12.15 11.63
C ILE A 75 -1.45 10.84 12.20
N VAL A 76 -2.74 10.78 12.55
CA VAL A 76 -3.36 9.56 13.06
C VAL A 76 -3.29 8.43 12.03
N GLN A 77 -3.63 8.71 10.77
CA GLN A 77 -3.60 7.71 9.69
C GLN A 77 -2.20 7.14 9.45
N HIS A 78 -1.16 7.97 9.42
CA HIS A 78 0.22 7.51 9.24
C HIS A 78 0.70 6.69 10.44
N ARG A 79 0.38 7.10 11.68
CA ARG A 79 0.69 6.30 12.87
C ARG A 79 0.02 4.92 12.84
N GLU A 80 -1.23 4.84 12.41
CA GLU A 80 -1.93 3.55 12.25
C GLU A 80 -1.30 2.65 11.19
N ARG A 81 -0.85 3.23 10.06
CA ARG A 81 -0.13 2.51 9.00
C ARG A 81 1.23 2.02 9.47
N ILE A 82 2.00 2.86 10.17
CA ILE A 82 3.27 2.47 10.80
C ILE A 82 3.07 1.29 11.73
N ASN A 83 2.11 1.39 12.67
CA ASN A 83 1.81 0.29 13.60
C ASN A 83 1.45 -1.02 12.87
N THR A 84 0.71 -0.92 11.76
CA THR A 84 0.37 -2.08 10.93
C THR A 84 1.62 -2.70 10.31
N TYR A 85 2.51 -1.89 9.76
CA TYR A 85 3.75 -2.34 9.12
C TYR A 85 4.75 -2.89 10.13
N GLU A 86 4.96 -2.24 11.27
CA GLU A 86 5.78 -2.74 12.37
C GLU A 86 5.23 -4.07 12.92
N GLY A 87 3.90 -4.22 12.97
CA GLY A 87 3.25 -5.48 13.32
C GLY A 87 3.55 -6.61 12.32
N MET A 88 3.56 -6.30 11.02
CA MET A 88 3.98 -7.25 9.98
C MET A 88 5.46 -7.62 10.12
N GLN A 89 6.33 -6.64 10.36
CA GLN A 89 7.76 -6.88 10.54
C GLN A 89 8.03 -7.74 11.78
N SER A 90 7.35 -7.46 12.89
CA SER A 90 7.47 -8.25 14.12
C SER A 90 7.01 -9.70 13.93
N ARG A 91 5.91 -9.90 13.17
CA ARG A 91 5.34 -11.24 12.94
C ARG A 91 6.11 -12.07 11.93
N PHE A 92 6.70 -11.44 10.90
CA PHE A 92 7.22 -12.13 9.72
C PHE A 92 8.71 -11.85 9.45
N GLY A 93 9.34 -10.88 10.11
CA GLY A 93 10.71 -10.44 9.81
C GLY A 93 11.79 -11.52 9.98
N ASN A 94 11.57 -12.49 10.86
CA ASN A 94 12.50 -13.61 11.10
C ASN A 94 12.23 -14.84 10.19
N ARG A 95 11.26 -14.76 9.27
CA ARG A 95 10.88 -15.88 8.40
C ARG A 95 11.68 -15.83 7.10
N THR A 96 12.68 -16.70 6.98
CA THR A 96 13.55 -16.78 5.81
C THR A 96 12.83 -17.23 4.54
N ASP A 97 11.76 -18.03 4.65
CA ASP A 97 10.97 -18.53 3.52
C ASP A 97 10.13 -17.44 2.80
N ILE A 98 9.99 -16.27 3.42
CA ILE A 98 9.28 -15.12 2.84
C ILE A 98 10.09 -13.82 2.93
N ALA A 99 11.40 -13.90 3.17
CA ALA A 99 12.24 -12.73 3.39
C ALA A 99 12.14 -11.70 2.25
N ASP A 100 12.14 -12.15 1.00
CA ASP A 100 12.01 -11.25 -0.17
C ASP A 100 10.68 -10.51 -0.19
N ARG A 101 9.60 -11.12 0.31
CA ARG A 101 8.27 -10.47 0.42
C ARG A 101 8.26 -9.36 1.48
N MET A 102 9.20 -9.38 2.41
CA MET A 102 9.32 -8.39 3.47
C MET A 102 10.17 -7.18 3.04
N VAL A 103 10.99 -7.30 1.99
CA VAL A 103 11.86 -6.21 1.52
C VAL A 103 11.08 -4.93 1.16
N PRO A 104 9.93 -5.00 0.44
CA PRO A 104 9.15 -3.79 0.13
C PRO A 104 8.58 -3.08 1.35
N LEU A 105 8.34 -3.81 2.46
CA LEU A 105 7.81 -3.23 3.69
C LEU A 105 8.75 -2.17 4.28
N ARG A 106 10.07 -2.34 4.10
CA ARG A 106 11.06 -1.35 4.52
C ARG A 106 10.83 -0.01 3.84
N LEU A 107 10.66 0.01 2.51
CA LEU A 107 10.37 1.25 1.79
C LEU A 107 9.02 1.84 2.24
N GLY A 108 8.02 1.00 2.46
CA GLY A 108 6.73 1.42 3.01
C GLY A 108 6.87 2.16 4.33
N LEU A 109 7.61 1.61 5.30
CA LEU A 109 7.87 2.24 6.60
C LEU A 109 8.58 3.59 6.46
N GLU A 110 9.64 3.68 5.65
CA GLU A 110 10.37 4.93 5.44
C GLU A 110 9.45 6.02 4.87
N LEU A 111 8.57 5.67 3.93
CA LEU A 111 7.59 6.61 3.37
C LEU A 111 6.56 7.06 4.42
N GLU A 112 6.06 6.16 5.26
CA GLU A 112 5.11 6.54 6.33
C GLU A 112 5.76 7.44 7.38
N HIS A 113 7.01 7.17 7.77
CA HIS A 113 7.74 8.01 8.72
C HIS A 113 8.02 9.40 8.14
N ALA A 114 8.41 9.47 6.86
CA ALA A 114 8.61 10.74 6.17
C ALA A 114 7.30 11.57 6.11
N ALA A 115 6.19 10.93 5.76
CA ALA A 115 4.88 11.58 5.71
C ALA A 115 4.41 12.03 7.10
N LEU A 116 4.53 11.16 8.12
CA LEU A 116 4.19 11.50 9.50
C LEU A 116 4.97 12.73 9.98
N LYS A 117 6.28 12.74 9.74
CA LYS A 117 7.15 13.87 10.09
C LYS A 117 6.67 15.16 9.44
N PHE A 118 6.38 15.13 8.14
CA PHE A 118 5.86 16.30 7.40
C PHE A 118 4.59 16.87 8.06
N TRP A 119 3.62 16.01 8.37
CA TRP A 119 2.36 16.47 8.96
C TRP A 119 2.50 16.98 10.41
N GLU A 120 3.38 16.38 11.21
CA GLU A 120 3.70 16.85 12.56
C GLU A 120 4.44 18.20 12.55
N GLU A 121 5.33 18.42 11.59
CA GLU A 121 6.00 19.71 11.37
C GLU A 121 4.97 20.77 10.96
N PHE A 122 4.12 20.47 9.98
CA PHE A 122 3.06 21.37 9.53
C PHE A 122 2.08 21.74 10.65
N GLU A 123 1.63 20.79 11.47
CA GLU A 123 0.75 21.09 12.62
C GLU A 123 1.43 22.06 13.60
N ARG A 124 2.72 21.86 13.88
CA ARG A 124 3.48 22.70 14.83
C ARG A 124 3.64 24.13 14.34
N GLU A 125 3.94 24.31 13.05
CA GLU A 125 4.06 25.64 12.42
C GLU A 125 2.76 26.43 12.43
N ARG A 126 1.60 25.76 12.45
CA ARG A 126 0.28 26.39 12.49
C ARG A 126 -0.25 26.65 13.89
N ASN A 127 0.35 26.04 14.91
CA ASN A 127 0.00 26.24 16.32
C ASN A 127 0.93 27.24 17.05
N GLY A 128 2.07 27.60 16.45
CA GLY A 128 2.99 28.63 16.94
C GLY A 128 2.67 30.00 16.37
#